data_AF-A0A842RB18-F1
#
_entry.id   AF-A0A842RB18-F1
#
_cell.length_a   1.000
_cell.length_b   1.000
_cell.length_c   1.000
_cell.angle_alpha   90.00
_cell.angle_beta   90.00
_cell.angle_gamma   90.00
#
_symmetry.space_group_name_H-M   'P 1'
#
loop_
_entity.id
_entity.type
_entity.pdbx_description
1 polymer ?
#
loop_
_entity_poly.entity_id
_entity_poly.type
_entity_poly.pdbx_seq_one_letter_code
_entity_poly.pdbx_strand_id
1 'polypeptide(L)'
;MNLYFYFKIFNNIKSQHEVEDLAYLELESLFGKVEPIHNFVDHLIEPPLKFFIDNSIRIQDIFTMELPYGKIQGYYGEKNELINITKLVRRLAYTREFFLLVKSPEEPEDLLKRIFPDFAIHKNTRFYRKNNFILFRFITNQYFLEKSEYLSNLCKTKKDIDKKTDELFSFLLNNYYHIPQSSTSRYYRELFDYFTIREEKSLYLNHYMHPYKGKFHPKMARALLNYLLPTNNGFILDNFAGSGTSLVEASLLGLNGLGVEINPLSVLMSNVKTQSFKLPIQELELVINNFLNLLKKEFNKIQSSGKSNQATIKQELSTKEGLVYQENISLRKLARLNLQKRTIQKIILTRKLIKKVQETKIRDFLLLTLSGSISDVLRRTNRDFFYVIKERVFDLFLRLYLFNRLNHVLKIPLGNTETICADTRSIPFIKSNSVDAILTSPPYLTALNYIENDYPQLTLLDLVHSWNSLEESMIGNPNLFESKQNFLKEKTIKNKGEILDYCDEITTPFFQAKKYVGKRLQKYIIDMSYALNEMYRVLKEKGKCAIVIGNNHFKIGNEYIESPNDEIILKLATIVGFKTDRIIDRELQKSSAGRIKREKVIILQK
;
A
#
# COMPACT_ATOMS: atom_id res chain seq x y z
N MET A 1 32.24 6.07 -22.33
CA MET A 1 31.78 4.72 -22.72
C MET A 1 30.30 4.85 -23.00
N ASN A 2 29.83 4.59 -24.22
CA ASN A 2 28.40 4.77 -24.51
C ASN A 2 27.61 3.59 -23.95
N LEU A 3 26.64 3.90 -23.10
CA LEU A 3 25.74 2.94 -22.46
C LEU A 3 24.32 3.24 -22.91
N TYR A 4 23.67 2.21 -23.45
CA TYR A 4 22.33 2.33 -24.01
C TYR A 4 21.35 1.55 -23.13
N PHE A 5 20.35 2.25 -22.61
CA PHE A 5 19.32 1.68 -21.74
C PHE A 5 17.99 1.59 -22.48
N TYR A 6 17.37 0.42 -22.38
CA TYR A 6 16.04 0.15 -22.95
C TYR A 6 15.13 -0.35 -21.83
N PHE A 7 14.24 0.50 -21.34
CA PHE A 7 13.30 0.21 -20.27
C PHE A 7 11.99 -0.31 -20.86
N LYS A 8 11.65 -1.56 -20.62
CA LYS A 8 10.40 -2.16 -21.07
C LYS A 8 9.35 -2.11 -19.98
N ILE A 9 8.24 -1.42 -20.25
CA ILE A 9 7.17 -1.28 -19.27
C ILE A 9 6.34 -2.57 -19.15
N PHE A 10 5.57 -2.66 -18.06
CA PHE A 10 4.67 -3.78 -17.83
C PHE A 10 3.56 -3.87 -18.89
N ASN A 11 3.20 -5.09 -19.26
CA ASN A 11 2.15 -5.40 -20.23
C ASN A 11 0.73 -5.39 -19.67
N ASN A 12 0.59 -5.21 -18.36
CA ASN A 12 -0.67 -5.23 -17.63
C ASN A 12 -1.12 -3.84 -17.16
N ILE A 13 -0.46 -2.76 -17.58
CA ILE A 13 -0.85 -1.38 -17.25
C ILE A 13 -2.18 -1.06 -17.95
N LYS A 14 -3.15 -0.52 -17.21
CA LYS A 14 -4.53 -0.33 -17.70
C LYS A 14 -4.80 1.06 -18.28
N SER A 15 -3.96 2.04 -17.96
CA SER A 15 -4.24 3.43 -18.28
C SER A 15 -3.03 4.10 -18.93
N GLN A 16 -3.28 4.87 -19.98
CA GLN A 16 -2.23 5.58 -20.73
C GLN A 16 -1.46 6.57 -19.84
N HIS A 17 -2.14 7.29 -18.94
CA HIS A 17 -1.52 8.23 -17.99
C HIS A 17 -0.49 7.56 -17.06
N GLU A 18 -0.66 6.27 -16.73
CA GLU A 18 0.34 5.57 -15.90
C GLU A 18 1.64 5.36 -16.66
N VAL A 19 1.56 5.20 -17.98
CA VAL A 19 2.72 5.06 -18.85
C VAL A 19 3.33 6.42 -19.16
N GLU A 20 2.52 7.39 -19.57
CA GLU A 20 2.96 8.72 -20.00
C GLU A 20 3.43 9.59 -18.83
N ASP A 21 2.75 9.54 -17.69
CA ASP A 21 3.07 10.37 -16.54
C ASP A 21 3.89 9.60 -15.51
N LEU A 22 3.35 8.53 -14.91
CA LEU A 22 3.99 7.90 -13.73
C LEU A 22 5.29 7.15 -14.07
N ALA A 23 5.30 6.37 -15.16
CA ALA A 23 6.50 5.66 -15.60
C ALA A 23 7.60 6.63 -16.06
N TYR A 24 7.23 7.69 -16.78
CA TYR A 24 8.17 8.75 -17.15
C TYR A 24 8.73 9.46 -15.91
N LEU A 25 7.87 9.86 -14.99
CA LEU A 25 8.21 10.60 -13.78
C LEU A 25 9.23 9.86 -12.90
N GLU A 26 9.05 8.55 -12.69
CA GLU A 26 10.01 7.77 -11.91
C GLU A 26 11.35 7.59 -12.65
N LEU A 27 11.34 7.40 -13.97
CA LEU A 27 12.56 7.26 -14.77
C LEU A 27 13.33 8.58 -14.84
N GLU A 28 12.64 9.69 -15.09
CA GLU A 28 13.21 11.04 -15.05
C GLU A 28 13.94 11.28 -13.72
N SER A 29 13.33 10.87 -12.61
CA SER A 29 13.91 11.08 -11.29
C SER A 29 15.01 10.09 -10.89
N LEU A 30 14.93 8.84 -11.33
CA LEU A 30 15.89 7.79 -10.94
C LEU A 30 17.08 7.67 -11.89
N PHE A 31 16.85 7.96 -13.17
CA PHE A 31 17.80 7.79 -14.26
C PHE A 31 18.20 9.13 -14.89
N GLY A 32 17.23 10.03 -15.11
CA GLY A 32 17.42 11.28 -15.84
C GLY A 32 16.63 11.29 -17.15
N LYS A 33 17.06 12.10 -18.13
CA LYS A 33 16.36 12.24 -19.41
C LYS A 33 16.19 10.88 -20.11
N VAL A 34 14.97 10.58 -20.50
CA VAL A 34 14.58 9.41 -21.29
C VAL A 34 13.63 9.83 -22.41
N GLU A 35 13.56 9.02 -23.46
CA GLU A 35 12.69 9.23 -24.62
C GLU A 35 11.73 8.05 -24.79
N PRO A 36 10.47 8.27 -25.17
CA PRO A 36 9.51 7.18 -25.32
C PRO A 36 9.88 6.29 -26.50
N ILE A 37 9.83 4.98 -26.27
CA ILE A 37 9.94 3.96 -27.33
C ILE A 37 8.51 3.60 -27.74
N HIS A 38 8.12 3.96 -28.96
CA HIS A 38 6.81 3.57 -29.50
C HIS A 38 6.78 2.12 -29.96
N ASN A 39 7.88 1.64 -30.56
CA ASN A 39 8.03 0.27 -30.99
C ASN A 39 9.47 -0.20 -30.81
N PHE A 40 9.68 -1.27 -30.04
CA PHE A 40 11.02 -1.83 -29.85
C PHE A 40 11.64 -2.37 -31.14
N VAL A 41 10.83 -2.75 -32.13
CA VAL A 41 11.33 -3.22 -33.43
C VAL A 41 12.21 -2.17 -34.11
N ASP A 42 11.85 -0.89 -33.98
CA ASP A 42 12.57 0.24 -34.60
C ASP A 42 14.01 0.34 -34.06
N HIS A 43 14.23 -0.06 -32.80
CA HIS A 43 15.56 -0.11 -32.19
C HIS A 43 16.29 -1.44 -32.46
N LEU A 44 15.55 -2.55 -32.60
CA LEU A 44 16.13 -3.87 -32.82
C LEU A 44 16.80 -4.01 -34.20
N ILE A 45 16.27 -3.35 -35.22
CA ILE A 45 16.81 -3.43 -36.59
C ILE A 45 18.08 -2.58 -36.80
N GLU A 46 18.40 -1.72 -35.84
CA GLU A 46 19.57 -0.83 -35.86
C GLU A 46 20.71 -1.33 -34.95
N PRO A 47 21.98 -1.14 -35.36
CA PRO A 47 23.10 -1.34 -34.45
C PRO A 47 23.01 -0.40 -33.24
N PRO A 48 23.43 -0.83 -32.03
CA PRO A 48 24.11 -2.09 -31.76
C PRO A 48 23.19 -3.28 -31.39
N LEU A 49 21.88 -3.09 -31.23
CA LEU A 49 20.97 -4.20 -30.88
C LEU A 49 20.88 -5.25 -31.99
N LYS A 50 20.93 -4.83 -33.26
CA LYS A 50 20.93 -5.73 -34.43
C LYS A 50 21.95 -6.86 -34.34
N PHE A 51 23.09 -6.63 -33.68
CA PHE A 51 24.14 -7.65 -33.55
C PHE A 51 23.71 -8.87 -32.74
N PHE A 52 22.66 -8.75 -31.92
CA PHE A 52 22.15 -9.83 -31.08
C PHE A 52 20.96 -10.57 -31.71
N ILE A 53 20.69 -10.36 -33.00
CA ILE A 53 19.59 -10.96 -33.75
C ILE A 53 20.16 -11.95 -34.75
N ASP A 54 20.39 -13.19 -34.31
CA ASP A 54 20.81 -14.30 -35.17
C ASP A 54 20.31 -15.66 -34.64
N ASN A 55 20.84 -16.77 -35.17
CA ASN A 55 20.43 -18.12 -34.75
C ASN A 55 20.94 -18.51 -33.36
N SER A 56 22.01 -17.89 -32.87
CA SER A 56 22.61 -18.16 -31.55
C SER A 56 22.01 -17.28 -30.45
N ILE A 57 21.67 -16.03 -30.77
CA ILE A 57 21.09 -15.08 -29.85
C ILE A 57 19.81 -14.52 -30.48
N ARG A 58 18.69 -14.67 -29.76
CA ARG A 58 17.36 -14.25 -30.21
C ARG A 58 16.75 -13.19 -29.30
N ILE A 59 17.42 -12.03 -29.14
CA ILE A 59 16.88 -10.97 -28.26
C ILE A 59 15.53 -10.43 -28.73
N GLN A 60 15.25 -10.50 -30.03
CA GLN A 60 13.97 -10.09 -30.60
C GLN A 60 12.79 -10.86 -29.99
N ASP A 61 12.97 -12.15 -29.66
CA ASP A 61 11.92 -12.96 -29.01
C ASP A 61 11.63 -12.40 -27.61
N ILE A 62 12.65 -11.92 -26.90
CA ILE A 62 12.54 -11.38 -25.54
C ILE A 62 11.92 -9.98 -25.54
N PHE A 63 12.39 -9.12 -26.44
CA PHE A 63 11.87 -7.76 -26.58
C PHE A 63 10.42 -7.74 -27.05
N THR A 64 10.02 -8.67 -27.92
CA THR A 64 8.63 -8.75 -28.43
C THR A 64 7.71 -9.60 -27.56
N MET A 65 8.24 -10.39 -26.62
CA MET A 65 7.42 -11.15 -25.68
C MET A 65 6.60 -10.20 -24.79
N GLU A 66 5.28 -10.38 -24.79
CA GLU A 66 4.39 -9.64 -23.91
C GLU A 66 4.60 -8.11 -24.03
N LEU A 67 4.56 -7.59 -25.26
CA LEU A 67 4.56 -6.15 -25.46
C LEU A 67 3.37 -5.50 -24.75
N PRO A 68 3.58 -4.32 -24.15
CA PRO A 68 2.50 -3.58 -23.50
C PRO A 68 1.50 -3.01 -24.51
N TYR A 69 0.31 -2.72 -24.01
CA TYR A 69 -0.70 -1.99 -24.76
C TYR A 69 -0.43 -0.48 -24.69
N GLY A 70 -0.97 0.27 -25.64
CA GLY A 70 -0.84 1.72 -25.70
C GLY A 70 0.24 2.19 -26.67
N LYS A 71 0.46 3.51 -26.71
CA LYS A 71 1.36 4.14 -27.69
C LYS A 71 2.84 4.01 -27.35
N ILE A 72 3.18 3.70 -26.10
CA ILE A 72 4.55 3.67 -25.60
C ILE A 72 4.82 2.26 -25.10
N GLN A 73 5.80 1.58 -25.71
CA GLN A 73 6.25 0.26 -25.30
C GLN A 73 7.33 0.28 -24.22
N GLY A 74 8.00 1.41 -24.07
CA GLY A 74 9.14 1.55 -23.19
C GLY A 74 9.74 2.93 -23.21
N TYR A 75 10.92 3.05 -22.63
CA TYR A 75 11.72 4.27 -22.65
C TYR A 75 13.17 3.94 -23.01
N TYR A 76 13.80 4.86 -23.72
CA TYR A 76 15.19 4.81 -24.11
C TYR A 76 15.99 5.87 -23.35
N GLY A 77 17.22 5.56 -22.99
CA GLY A 77 18.11 6.54 -22.37
C GLY A 77 19.58 6.18 -22.55
N GLU A 78 20.44 7.18 -22.44
CA GLU A 78 21.88 7.03 -22.61
C GLU A 78 22.67 7.56 -21.41
N LYS A 79 23.83 6.95 -21.16
CA LYS A 79 24.84 7.43 -20.21
C LYS A 79 26.23 7.32 -20.83
N ASN A 80 27.10 8.24 -20.44
CA ASN A 80 28.51 8.27 -20.88
C ASN A 80 29.46 7.59 -19.89
N GLU A 81 28.95 7.25 -18.70
CA GLU A 81 29.69 6.66 -17.59
C GLU A 81 28.91 5.51 -16.96
N LEU A 82 29.63 4.51 -16.45
CA LEU A 82 29.04 3.37 -15.77
C LEU A 82 28.33 3.82 -14.49
N ILE A 83 27.06 3.46 -14.37
CA ILE A 83 26.24 3.74 -13.18
C ILE A 83 25.93 2.46 -12.43
N ASN A 84 25.77 2.58 -11.11
CA ASN A 84 25.22 1.49 -10.31
C ASN A 84 23.71 1.36 -10.58
N ILE A 85 23.29 0.22 -11.14
CA ILE A 85 21.90 -0.03 -11.56
C ILE A 85 21.05 -0.66 -10.46
N THR A 86 21.60 -0.97 -9.28
CA THR A 86 20.87 -1.57 -8.14
C THR A 86 19.60 -0.78 -7.81
N LYS A 87 19.68 0.55 -7.86
CA LYS A 87 18.54 1.43 -7.61
C LYS A 87 17.43 1.25 -8.64
N LEU A 88 17.77 1.13 -9.93
CA LEU A 88 16.80 0.92 -11.00
C LEU A 88 16.08 -0.43 -10.84
N VAL A 89 16.84 -1.51 -10.57
CA VAL A 89 16.29 -2.85 -10.35
C VAL A 89 15.36 -2.88 -9.15
N ARG A 90 15.74 -2.24 -8.04
CA ARG A 90 14.98 -2.29 -6.79
C ARG A 90 13.73 -1.42 -6.79
N ARG A 91 13.75 -0.29 -7.50
CA ARG A 91 12.80 0.80 -7.28
C ARG A 91 11.76 0.98 -8.37
N LEU A 92 12.09 0.75 -9.64
CA LEU A 92 11.16 1.02 -10.75
C LEU A 92 9.85 0.25 -10.56
N ALA A 93 8.74 0.97 -10.66
CA ALA A 93 7.39 0.43 -10.51
C ALA A 93 6.80 0.02 -11.86
N TYR A 94 6.91 0.85 -12.90
CA TYR A 94 6.24 0.63 -14.17
C TYR A 94 7.12 -0.04 -15.22
N THR A 95 8.43 -0.12 -14.97
CA THR A 95 9.35 -0.94 -15.77
C THR A 95 9.36 -2.39 -15.29
N ARG A 96 9.03 -3.34 -16.18
CA ARG A 96 9.09 -4.79 -15.89
C ARG A 96 10.52 -5.30 -15.92
N GLU A 97 11.24 -4.88 -16.94
CA GLU A 97 12.62 -5.28 -17.20
C GLU A 97 13.30 -4.18 -17.99
N PHE A 98 14.63 -4.11 -17.89
CA PHE A 98 15.39 -3.21 -18.72
C PHE A 98 16.67 -3.85 -19.22
N PHE A 99 17.16 -3.32 -20.32
CA PHE A 99 18.35 -3.81 -20.98
C PHE A 99 19.42 -2.73 -20.95
N LEU A 100 20.66 -3.14 -20.68
CA LEU A 100 21.83 -2.28 -20.71
C LEU A 100 22.79 -2.86 -21.74
N LEU A 101 23.00 -2.11 -22.83
CA LEU A 101 23.97 -2.47 -23.84
C LEU A 101 25.24 -1.65 -23.63
N VAL A 102 26.37 -2.35 -23.59
CA VAL A 102 27.68 -1.80 -23.29
C VAL A 102 28.68 -2.26 -24.34
N LYS A 103 29.47 -1.33 -24.89
CA LYS A 103 30.65 -1.67 -25.69
C LYS A 103 31.84 -1.85 -24.76
N SER A 104 32.21 -3.10 -24.45
CA SER A 104 33.33 -3.42 -23.57
C SER A 104 34.03 -4.72 -23.99
N PRO A 105 35.38 -4.78 -23.93
CA PRO A 105 36.11 -6.03 -24.06
C PRO A 105 36.13 -6.85 -22.76
N GLU A 106 35.73 -6.26 -21.63
CA GLU A 106 35.75 -6.90 -20.30
C GLU A 106 34.85 -8.14 -20.24
N GLU A 107 35.13 -9.03 -19.29
CA GLU A 107 34.24 -10.15 -19.00
C GLU A 107 32.91 -9.66 -18.40
N PRO A 108 31.75 -10.16 -18.89
CA PRO A 108 30.43 -9.69 -18.45
C PRO A 108 30.22 -9.78 -16.93
N GLU A 109 30.71 -10.83 -16.29
CA GLU A 109 30.59 -11.07 -14.85
C GLU A 109 31.32 -10.02 -14.02
N ASP A 110 32.50 -9.58 -14.47
CA ASP A 110 33.29 -8.58 -13.75
C ASP A 110 32.67 -7.19 -13.89
N LEU A 111 32.19 -6.87 -15.09
CA LEU A 111 31.39 -5.66 -15.31
C LEU A 111 30.11 -5.68 -14.46
N LEU A 112 29.42 -6.83 -14.39
CA LEU A 112 28.20 -7.00 -13.62
C LEU A 112 28.42 -6.78 -12.12
N LYS A 113 29.50 -7.32 -11.53
CA LYS A 113 29.86 -7.10 -10.12
C LYS A 113 29.99 -5.61 -9.78
N ARG A 114 30.48 -4.78 -10.72
CA ARG A 114 30.64 -3.33 -10.51
C ARG A 114 29.30 -2.58 -10.59
N ILE A 115 28.49 -2.89 -11.61
CA ILE A 115 27.25 -2.13 -11.86
C ILE A 115 26.08 -2.61 -11.01
N PHE A 116 26.07 -3.88 -10.62
CA PHE A 116 25.00 -4.49 -9.84
C PHE A 116 25.57 -5.49 -8.82
N PRO A 117 26.22 -5.04 -7.74
CA PRO A 117 26.90 -5.93 -6.79
C PRO A 117 25.96 -6.92 -6.06
N ASP A 118 24.68 -6.58 -5.92
CA ASP A 118 23.66 -7.42 -5.26
C ASP A 118 22.93 -8.36 -6.25
N PHE A 119 23.62 -8.79 -7.30
CA PHE A 119 23.04 -9.59 -8.38
C PHE A 119 22.82 -11.06 -8.00
N ALA A 120 21.84 -11.68 -8.66
CA ALA A 120 21.68 -13.12 -8.68
C ALA A 120 21.53 -13.57 -10.14
N ILE A 121 22.65 -14.01 -10.74
CA ILE A 121 22.65 -14.53 -12.12
C ILE A 121 21.63 -15.66 -12.22
N HIS A 122 20.88 -15.68 -13.33
CA HIS A 122 19.83 -16.66 -13.61
C HIS A 122 18.61 -16.59 -12.68
N LYS A 123 18.53 -15.58 -11.81
CA LYS A 123 17.33 -15.29 -11.01
C LYS A 123 16.71 -13.95 -11.39
N ASN A 124 17.49 -12.88 -11.45
CA ASN A 124 17.01 -11.54 -11.83
C ASN A 124 17.81 -10.89 -12.96
N THR A 125 18.90 -11.53 -13.40
CA THR A 125 19.81 -10.98 -14.40
C THR A 125 20.27 -12.06 -15.39
N ARG A 126 20.44 -11.68 -16.66
CA ARG A 126 21.08 -12.47 -17.72
C ARG A 126 21.90 -11.55 -18.62
N PHE A 127 22.91 -12.08 -19.30
CA PHE A 127 23.67 -11.33 -20.28
C PHE A 127 23.87 -12.11 -21.57
N TYR A 128 24.22 -11.39 -22.63
CA TYR A 128 24.54 -11.90 -23.95
C TYR A 128 25.79 -11.17 -24.45
N ARG A 129 26.70 -11.87 -25.12
CA ARG A 129 27.91 -11.28 -25.69
C ARG A 129 27.94 -11.51 -27.18
N LYS A 130 28.18 -10.45 -27.95
CA LYS A 130 28.42 -10.51 -29.39
C LYS A 130 29.43 -9.44 -29.78
N ASN A 131 30.45 -9.82 -30.54
CA ASN A 131 31.54 -8.91 -30.91
C ASN A 131 32.15 -8.26 -29.65
N ASN A 132 32.30 -6.93 -29.65
CA ASN A 132 32.75 -6.15 -28.48
C ASN A 132 31.58 -5.55 -27.69
N PHE A 133 30.38 -6.14 -27.80
CA PHE A 133 29.18 -5.68 -27.11
C PHE A 133 28.67 -6.74 -26.13
N ILE A 134 28.20 -6.24 -24.99
CA ILE A 134 27.56 -7.01 -23.94
C ILE A 134 26.18 -6.41 -23.73
N LEU A 135 25.14 -7.24 -23.80
CA LEU A 135 23.76 -6.86 -23.49
C LEU A 135 23.36 -7.52 -22.18
N PHE A 136 23.17 -6.73 -21.14
CA PHE A 136 22.56 -7.19 -19.89
C PHE A 136 21.06 -7.01 -19.94
N ARG A 137 20.34 -7.95 -19.33
CA ARG A 137 18.90 -7.91 -19.08
C ARG A 137 18.67 -8.02 -17.58
N PHE A 138 17.91 -7.08 -17.03
CA PHE A 138 17.57 -7.02 -15.62
C PHE A 138 16.05 -7.07 -15.44
N ILE A 139 15.57 -7.97 -14.58
CA ILE A 139 14.17 -8.02 -14.18
C ILE A 139 14.01 -7.19 -12.91
N THR A 140 13.08 -6.24 -12.91
CA THR A 140 12.87 -5.37 -11.74
C THR A 140 12.24 -6.13 -10.59
N ASN A 141 12.50 -5.69 -9.35
CA ASN A 141 11.91 -6.29 -8.16
C ASN A 141 10.39 -6.30 -8.25
N GLN A 142 9.80 -5.23 -8.81
CA GLN A 142 8.36 -5.08 -8.94
C GLN A 142 7.69 -6.28 -9.63
N TYR A 143 8.33 -6.89 -10.62
CA TYR A 143 7.79 -8.08 -11.29
C TYR A 143 7.55 -9.21 -10.29
N PHE A 144 8.55 -9.51 -9.47
CA PHE A 144 8.47 -10.56 -8.45
C PHE A 144 7.45 -10.21 -7.36
N LEU A 145 7.36 -8.94 -6.96
CA LEU A 145 6.38 -8.49 -5.97
C LEU A 145 4.96 -8.67 -6.52
N GLU A 146 4.63 -8.20 -7.72
CA GLU A 146 3.28 -8.35 -8.30
C GLU A 146 2.90 -9.82 -8.50
N LYS A 147 3.82 -10.65 -9.02
CA LYS A 147 3.53 -12.06 -9.26
C LYS A 147 3.44 -12.89 -7.97
N SER A 148 3.96 -12.40 -6.85
CA SER A 148 3.79 -13.02 -5.52
C SER A 148 2.33 -13.18 -5.10
N GLU A 149 1.40 -12.37 -5.66
CA GLU A 149 -0.03 -12.52 -5.41
C GLU A 149 -0.54 -13.90 -5.84
N TYR A 150 -0.13 -14.39 -7.01
CA TYR A 150 -0.58 -15.69 -7.52
C TYR A 150 -0.08 -16.83 -6.62
N LEU A 151 1.17 -16.76 -6.17
CA LEU A 151 1.73 -17.73 -5.23
C LEU A 151 0.94 -17.70 -3.91
N SER A 152 0.64 -16.51 -3.39
CA SER A 152 -0.13 -16.34 -2.15
C SER A 152 -1.54 -16.95 -2.21
N ASN A 153 -2.14 -17.02 -3.41
CA ASN A 153 -3.48 -17.56 -3.59
C ASN A 153 -3.45 -19.09 -3.83
N LEU A 154 -2.43 -19.60 -4.53
CA LEU A 154 -2.32 -20.99 -4.94
C LEU A 154 -1.60 -21.88 -3.93
N CYS A 155 -0.62 -21.36 -3.18
CA CYS A 155 0.14 -22.12 -2.20
C CYS A 155 -0.64 -22.32 -0.90
N LYS A 156 -0.59 -23.54 -0.33
CA LYS A 156 -1.18 -23.85 0.98
C LYS A 156 -0.18 -24.38 2.00
N THR A 157 1.06 -24.62 1.58
CA THR A 157 2.14 -25.10 2.45
C THR A 157 3.46 -24.37 2.16
N LYS A 158 4.41 -24.42 3.10
CA LYS A 158 5.78 -23.90 2.90
C LYS A 158 6.48 -24.57 1.71
N LYS A 159 6.29 -25.89 1.55
CA LYS A 159 6.85 -26.68 0.45
C LYS A 159 6.36 -26.17 -0.91
N ASP A 160 5.07 -25.81 -1.02
CA ASP A 160 4.53 -25.22 -2.25
C ASP A 160 5.19 -23.88 -2.54
N ILE A 161 5.38 -23.04 -1.52
CA ILE A 161 6.02 -21.73 -1.68
C ILE A 161 7.46 -21.88 -2.14
N ASP A 162 8.23 -22.77 -1.53
CA ASP A 162 9.63 -22.99 -1.91
C ASP A 162 9.74 -23.36 -3.40
N LYS A 163 8.98 -24.37 -3.84
CA LYS A 163 8.95 -24.81 -5.24
C LYS A 163 8.50 -23.69 -6.19
N LYS A 164 7.38 -23.05 -5.88
CA LYS A 164 6.77 -22.03 -6.77
C LYS A 164 7.55 -20.72 -6.82
N THR A 165 8.32 -20.42 -5.78
CA THR A 165 9.24 -19.27 -5.79
C THR A 165 10.38 -19.50 -6.79
N ASP A 166 10.92 -20.71 -6.85
CA ASP A 166 11.94 -21.05 -7.85
C ASP A 166 11.38 -21.03 -9.28
N GLU A 167 10.16 -21.53 -9.47
CA GLU A 167 9.42 -21.41 -10.75
C GLU A 167 9.28 -19.93 -11.17
N LEU A 168 8.90 -19.04 -10.23
CA LEU A 168 8.76 -17.60 -10.49
C LEU A 168 10.08 -16.96 -10.98
N PHE A 169 11.21 -17.26 -10.34
CA PHE A 169 12.50 -16.73 -10.79
C PHE A 169 12.97 -17.31 -12.13
N SER A 170 12.59 -18.56 -12.44
CA SER A 170 12.95 -19.19 -13.71
C SER A 170 12.12 -18.68 -14.88
N PHE A 171 10.89 -18.20 -14.65
CA PHE A 171 9.92 -17.94 -15.71
C PHE A 171 10.42 -17.01 -16.82
N LEU A 172 10.75 -15.75 -16.50
CA LEU A 172 11.17 -14.77 -17.52
C LEU A 172 12.55 -15.06 -18.11
N LEU A 173 13.36 -15.91 -17.46
CA LEU A 173 14.73 -16.17 -17.86
C LEU A 173 14.88 -17.45 -18.68
N ASN A 174 14.11 -18.49 -18.38
CA ASN A 174 14.27 -19.82 -18.98
C ASN A 174 12.99 -20.40 -19.59
N ASN A 175 11.80 -20.00 -19.10
CA ASN A 175 10.51 -20.61 -19.51
C ASN A 175 9.60 -19.62 -20.25
N TYR A 176 10.19 -18.64 -20.94
CA TYR A 176 9.45 -17.55 -21.56
C TYR A 176 8.75 -17.94 -22.89
N TYR A 177 8.98 -19.16 -23.39
CA TYR A 177 8.23 -19.77 -24.49
C TYR A 177 7.03 -20.60 -24.01
N HIS A 178 6.68 -20.55 -22.71
CA HIS A 178 5.51 -21.24 -22.17
C HIS A 178 4.24 -20.78 -22.88
N ILE A 179 3.48 -21.74 -23.43
CA ILE A 179 2.18 -21.47 -24.04
C ILE A 179 1.14 -21.51 -22.92
N PRO A 180 0.53 -20.37 -22.56
CA PRO A 180 -0.40 -20.34 -21.45
C PRO A 180 -1.70 -21.05 -21.81
N GLN A 181 -2.22 -21.78 -20.83
CA GLN A 181 -3.52 -22.39 -20.97
C GLN A 181 -4.64 -21.34 -21.01
N SER A 182 -5.66 -21.59 -21.85
CA SER A 182 -6.81 -20.69 -22.01
C SER A 182 -7.51 -20.39 -20.67
N SER A 183 -7.99 -19.14 -20.53
CA SER A 183 -8.82 -18.71 -19.41
C SER A 183 -10.16 -19.45 -19.31
N THR A 184 -10.59 -20.13 -20.37
CA THR A 184 -11.79 -20.97 -20.42
C THR A 184 -11.52 -22.46 -20.21
N SER A 185 -10.24 -22.86 -20.10
CA SER A 185 -9.88 -24.27 -19.86
C SER A 185 -10.45 -24.76 -18.53
N ARG A 186 -11.01 -25.98 -18.56
CA ARG A 186 -11.48 -26.72 -17.38
C ARG A 186 -10.40 -27.58 -16.74
N TYR A 187 -9.23 -27.70 -17.37
CA TYR A 187 -8.10 -28.45 -16.83
C TYR A 187 -7.34 -27.63 -15.78
N TYR A 188 -6.52 -28.32 -14.99
CA TYR A 188 -5.67 -27.69 -13.99
C TYR A 188 -4.67 -26.73 -14.66
N ARG A 189 -4.61 -25.49 -14.16
CA ARG A 189 -3.62 -24.49 -14.58
C ARG A 189 -2.36 -24.59 -13.75
N GLU A 190 -1.23 -24.55 -14.43
CA GLU A 190 0.07 -24.41 -13.81
C GLU A 190 0.31 -22.97 -13.38
N LEU A 191 1.34 -22.75 -12.57
CA LEU A 191 1.67 -21.40 -12.09
C LEU A 191 2.00 -20.44 -13.24
N PHE A 192 2.69 -20.94 -14.27
CA PHE A 192 3.10 -20.16 -15.43
C PHE A 192 1.91 -19.60 -16.23
N ASP A 193 0.78 -20.30 -16.25
CA ASP A 193 -0.46 -19.81 -16.88
C ASP A 193 -0.97 -18.53 -16.22
N TYR A 194 -0.70 -18.35 -14.92
CA TYR A 194 -1.09 -17.14 -14.21
C TYR A 194 -0.13 -15.97 -14.45
N PHE A 195 1.14 -16.25 -14.76
CA PHE A 195 2.12 -15.20 -15.00
C PHE A 195 1.91 -14.47 -16.34
N THR A 196 1.27 -15.13 -17.31
CA THR A 196 0.95 -14.54 -18.62
C THR A 196 -0.36 -13.74 -18.62
N ILE A 197 -1.13 -13.79 -17.53
CA ILE A 197 -2.37 -13.02 -17.40
C ILE A 197 -2.04 -11.53 -17.45
N ARG A 198 -2.60 -10.83 -18.44
CA ARG A 198 -2.47 -9.38 -18.65
C ARG A 198 -3.46 -8.59 -17.82
N GLU A 199 -3.49 -8.83 -16.51
CA GLU A 199 -4.31 -8.10 -15.56
C GLU A 199 -3.44 -7.36 -14.56
N GLU A 200 -3.72 -6.07 -14.38
CA GLU A 200 -3.06 -5.28 -13.35
C GLU A 200 -3.43 -5.82 -11.96
N LYS A 201 -2.40 -6.13 -11.18
CA LYS A 201 -2.56 -6.65 -9.83
C LYS A 201 -2.81 -5.52 -8.86
N SER A 202 -4.02 -5.51 -8.31
CA SER A 202 -4.46 -4.44 -7.40
C SER A 202 -3.60 -4.28 -6.15
N LEU A 203 -3.02 -5.37 -5.64
CA LEU A 203 -2.18 -5.40 -4.45
C LEU A 203 -1.15 -6.54 -4.58
N TYR A 204 -0.16 -6.59 -3.68
CA TYR A 204 0.79 -7.70 -3.55
C TYR A 204 1.32 -7.79 -2.12
N LEU A 205 1.95 -8.92 -1.77
CA LEU A 205 2.56 -9.14 -0.44
C LEU A 205 1.63 -8.72 0.72
N ASN A 206 2.12 -7.87 1.62
CA ASN A 206 1.45 -7.46 2.85
C ASN A 206 0.30 -6.47 2.61
N HIS A 207 0.16 -5.89 1.41
CA HIS A 207 -0.97 -5.01 1.09
C HIS A 207 -2.34 -5.70 1.20
N TYR A 208 -2.35 -7.04 1.13
CA TYR A 208 -3.54 -7.90 1.24
C TYR A 208 -3.92 -8.31 2.68
N MET A 209 -3.08 -8.06 3.70
CA MET A 209 -3.28 -8.65 5.04
C MET A 209 -4.64 -8.34 5.68
N HIS A 210 -5.20 -7.17 5.36
CA HIS A 210 -6.51 -6.76 5.83
C HIS A 210 -7.25 -5.93 4.76
N PRO A 211 -8.56 -6.15 4.55
CA PRO A 211 -9.36 -5.29 3.67
C PRO A 211 -9.40 -3.87 4.23
N TYR A 212 -9.26 -2.89 3.34
CA TYR A 212 -9.37 -1.48 3.65
C TYR A 212 -9.88 -0.75 2.40
N LYS A 213 -10.92 0.07 2.57
CA LYS A 213 -11.55 0.82 1.48
C LYS A 213 -10.88 2.19 1.34
N GLY A 214 -10.77 2.71 0.12
CA GLY A 214 -10.19 4.05 -0.10
C GLY A 214 -8.68 4.09 0.07
N LYS A 215 -7.96 3.09 -0.44
CA LYS A 215 -6.50 3.11 -0.61
C LYS A 215 -6.15 3.26 -2.08
N PHE A 216 -5.05 3.95 -2.36
CA PHE A 216 -4.50 4.02 -3.70
C PHE A 216 -3.59 2.82 -4.03
N HIS A 217 -3.26 2.66 -5.31
CA HIS A 217 -2.56 1.49 -5.81
C HIS A 217 -1.09 1.48 -5.35
N PRO A 218 -0.54 0.35 -4.84
CA PRO A 218 0.85 0.27 -4.38
C PRO A 218 1.88 0.63 -5.46
N LYS A 219 1.63 0.25 -6.72
CA LYS A 219 2.53 0.56 -7.85
C LYS A 219 2.67 2.06 -8.08
N MET A 220 1.54 2.79 -7.99
CA MET A 220 1.55 4.25 -8.06
C MET A 220 2.26 4.86 -6.85
N ALA A 221 2.01 4.34 -5.64
CA ALA A 221 2.70 4.79 -4.43
C ALA A 221 4.22 4.75 -4.60
N ARG A 222 4.73 3.63 -5.13
CA ARG A 222 6.14 3.42 -5.42
C ARG A 222 6.68 4.42 -6.45
N ALA A 223 5.98 4.64 -7.57
CA ALA A 223 6.41 5.61 -8.58
C ALA A 223 6.46 7.04 -8.01
N LEU A 224 5.47 7.43 -7.20
CA LEU A 224 5.47 8.73 -6.52
C LEU A 224 6.61 8.84 -5.51
N LEU A 225 6.90 7.80 -4.71
CA LEU A 225 8.07 7.78 -3.83
C LEU A 225 9.39 7.89 -4.60
N ASN A 226 9.48 7.30 -5.80
CA ASN A 226 10.64 7.43 -6.66
C ASN A 226 10.87 8.86 -7.13
N TYR A 227 9.80 9.61 -7.41
CA TYR A 227 9.88 11.01 -7.78
C TYR A 227 10.16 11.94 -6.60
N LEU A 228 9.45 11.72 -5.49
CA LEU A 228 9.53 12.57 -4.30
C LEU A 228 10.88 12.44 -3.59
N LEU A 229 11.42 11.22 -3.53
CA LEU A 229 12.63 10.91 -2.80
C LEU A 229 13.47 9.85 -3.55
N PRO A 230 14.16 10.25 -4.63
CA PRO A 230 15.00 9.36 -5.44
C PRO A 230 16.33 9.07 -4.73
N THR A 231 16.30 8.64 -3.47
CA THR A 231 17.48 8.29 -2.68
C THR A 231 17.27 6.93 -2.04
N ASN A 232 18.37 6.26 -1.66
CA ASN A 232 18.28 4.97 -0.97
C ASN A 232 17.92 5.12 0.52
N ASN A 233 18.08 6.33 1.05
CA ASN A 233 17.82 6.67 2.45
C ASN A 233 17.04 7.98 2.51
N GLY A 234 16.16 8.11 3.50
CA GLY A 234 15.47 9.33 3.85
C GLY A 234 14.19 9.02 4.61
N PHE A 235 13.45 10.07 4.94
CA PHE A 235 12.33 10.01 5.87
C PHE A 235 11.05 10.53 5.21
N ILE A 236 10.09 9.62 5.01
CA ILE A 236 8.79 9.90 4.41
C ILE A 236 7.74 10.08 5.51
N LEU A 237 6.82 11.04 5.34
CA LEU A 237 5.61 11.15 6.14
C LEU A 237 4.39 10.78 5.31
N ASP A 238 3.47 10.02 5.92
CA ASP A 238 2.10 9.89 5.45
C ASP A 238 1.16 10.29 6.60
N ASN A 239 0.70 11.54 6.60
CA ASN A 239 -0.12 12.08 7.68
C ASN A 239 -1.62 11.74 7.55
N PHE A 240 -1.98 10.85 6.62
CA PHE A 240 -3.29 10.20 6.50
C PHE A 240 -3.06 8.71 6.18
N ALA A 241 -2.25 8.05 7.02
CA ALA A 241 -1.64 6.77 6.68
C ALA A 241 -2.66 5.66 6.37
N GLY A 242 -3.88 5.72 6.92
CA GLY A 242 -4.89 4.70 6.74
C GLY A 242 -4.31 3.32 7.04
N SER A 243 -4.44 2.39 6.08
CA SER A 243 -3.88 1.03 6.24
C SER A 243 -2.41 0.87 5.86
N GLY A 244 -1.69 1.97 5.59
CA GLY A 244 -0.22 2.01 5.46
C GLY A 244 0.36 1.77 4.07
N THR A 245 -0.39 1.98 2.97
CA THR A 245 0.11 1.67 1.61
C THR A 245 1.43 2.39 1.29
N SER A 246 1.52 3.69 1.56
CA SER A 246 2.73 4.50 1.36
C SER A 246 3.90 3.98 2.18
N LEU A 247 3.66 3.60 3.45
CA LEU A 247 4.69 3.14 4.38
C LEU A 247 5.18 1.72 4.05
N VAL A 248 4.30 0.84 3.56
CA VAL A 248 4.71 -0.48 3.06
C VAL A 248 5.64 -0.32 1.86
N GLU A 249 5.33 0.55 0.90
CA GLU A 249 6.21 0.80 -0.24
C GLU A 249 7.50 1.52 0.18
N ALA A 250 7.43 2.50 1.09
CA ALA A 250 8.62 3.14 1.64
C ALA A 250 9.56 2.11 2.29
N SER A 251 9.04 1.22 3.13
CA SER A 251 9.80 0.12 3.73
C SER A 251 10.43 -0.78 2.67
N LEU A 252 9.70 -1.16 1.62
CA LEU A 252 10.21 -2.00 0.52
C LEU A 252 11.25 -1.28 -0.37
N LEU A 253 11.33 0.05 -0.31
CA LEU A 253 12.34 0.87 -0.99
C LEU A 253 13.55 1.19 -0.11
N GLY A 254 13.57 0.71 1.14
CA GLY A 254 14.62 1.01 2.12
C GLY A 254 14.45 2.35 2.85
N LEU A 255 13.33 3.05 2.64
CA LEU A 255 13.06 4.36 3.21
C LEU A 255 12.46 4.24 4.61
N ASN A 256 12.92 5.09 5.53
CA ASN A 256 12.29 5.24 6.83
C ASN A 256 11.05 6.12 6.68
N GLY A 257 10.13 6.02 7.63
CA GLY A 257 8.97 6.90 7.59
C GLY A 257 8.05 6.82 8.79
N LEU A 258 7.14 7.77 8.83
CA LEU A 258 6.15 7.91 9.90
C LEU A 258 4.77 8.10 9.29
N GLY A 259 3.81 7.34 9.81
CA GLY A 259 2.40 7.49 9.55
C GLY A 259 1.72 8.22 10.69
N VAL A 260 0.72 9.04 10.36
CA VAL A 260 -0.25 9.55 11.34
C VAL A 260 -1.63 9.15 10.87
N GLU A 261 -2.40 8.55 11.78
CA GLU A 261 -3.75 8.08 11.52
C GLU A 261 -4.58 8.16 12.80
N ILE A 262 -5.84 8.57 12.69
CA ILE A 262 -6.72 8.75 13.85
C ILE A 262 -7.42 7.44 14.23
N ASN A 263 -7.63 6.53 13.27
CA ASN A 263 -8.28 5.25 13.51
C ASN A 263 -7.27 4.22 14.05
N PRO A 264 -7.38 3.78 15.33
CA PRO A 264 -6.42 2.87 15.95
C PRO A 264 -6.37 1.50 15.28
N LEU A 265 -7.47 1.04 14.66
CA LEU A 265 -7.43 -0.18 13.88
C LEU A 265 -6.59 -0.02 12.60
N SER A 266 -6.69 1.14 11.95
CA SER A 266 -5.88 1.45 10.76
C SER A 266 -4.39 1.58 11.12
N VAL A 267 -4.07 2.17 12.28
CA VAL A 267 -2.72 2.17 12.85
C VAL A 267 -2.19 0.75 13.05
N LEU A 268 -2.97 -0.14 13.66
CA LEU A 268 -2.62 -1.56 13.80
C LEU A 268 -2.38 -2.22 12.44
N MET A 269 -3.25 -1.98 11.45
CA MET A 269 -3.07 -2.51 10.08
C MET A 269 -1.75 -2.05 9.47
N SER A 270 -1.45 -0.75 9.55
CA SER A 270 -0.25 -0.14 8.98
C SER A 270 1.04 -0.67 9.63
N ASN A 271 1.08 -0.70 10.96
CA ASN A 271 2.23 -1.20 11.72
C ASN A 271 2.49 -2.68 11.48
N VAL A 272 1.46 -3.52 11.51
CA VAL A 272 1.65 -4.96 11.26
C VAL A 272 2.15 -5.21 9.83
N LYS A 273 1.58 -4.54 8.81
CA LYS A 273 2.01 -4.75 7.42
C LYS A 273 3.46 -4.37 7.15
N THR A 274 3.96 -3.35 7.84
CA THR A 274 5.32 -2.84 7.65
C THR A 274 6.33 -3.59 8.51
N GLN A 275 6.02 -3.83 9.78
CA GLN A 275 6.94 -4.43 10.73
C GLN A 275 7.05 -5.96 10.56
N SER A 276 6.02 -6.62 10.03
CA SER A 276 6.02 -8.07 9.86
C SER A 276 7.05 -8.59 8.86
N PHE A 277 7.53 -7.74 7.93
CA PHE A 277 8.62 -8.10 7.02
C PHE A 277 9.93 -8.46 7.75
N LYS A 278 10.08 -7.99 8.99
CA LYS A 278 11.29 -8.18 9.82
C LYS A 278 11.11 -9.24 10.90
N LEU A 279 9.96 -9.92 10.96
CA LEU A 279 9.72 -10.95 11.97
C LEU A 279 10.58 -12.20 11.68
N PRO A 280 11.22 -12.80 12.70
CA PRO A 280 11.87 -14.09 12.56
C PRO A 280 10.83 -15.18 12.26
N ILE A 281 10.90 -15.75 11.05
CA ILE A 281 9.86 -16.65 10.53
C ILE A 281 9.72 -17.92 11.40
N GLN A 282 10.83 -18.48 11.89
CA GLN A 282 10.82 -19.68 12.73
C GLN A 282 10.16 -19.41 14.09
N GLU A 283 10.48 -18.27 14.72
CA GLU A 283 9.88 -17.87 15.99
C GLU A 283 8.38 -17.61 15.85
N LEU A 284 7.99 -16.90 14.79
CA LEU A 284 6.59 -16.63 14.48
C LEU A 284 5.79 -17.93 14.32
N GLU A 285 6.33 -18.91 13.58
CA GLU A 285 5.69 -20.22 13.40
C GLU A 285 5.49 -20.96 14.73
N LEU A 286 6.51 -20.97 15.59
CA LEU A 286 6.45 -21.60 16.90
C LEU A 286 5.38 -20.95 17.78
N VAL A 287 5.34 -19.62 17.83
CA VAL A 287 4.34 -18.89 18.63
C VAL A 287 2.93 -19.11 18.09
N ILE A 288 2.74 -19.11 16.76
CA ILE A 288 1.45 -19.39 16.11
C ILE A 288 0.94 -20.79 16.49
N ASN A 289 1.79 -21.81 16.38
CA ASN A 289 1.40 -23.19 16.69
C ASN A 289 1.01 -23.36 18.16
N ASN A 290 1.82 -22.79 19.08
CA ASN A 290 1.52 -22.81 20.51
C ASN A 290 0.22 -22.06 20.83
N PHE A 291 0.01 -20.89 20.23
CA PHE A 291 -1.21 -20.10 20.37
C PHE A 291 -2.46 -20.87 19.90
N LEU A 292 -2.41 -21.49 18.72
CA LEU A 292 -3.54 -22.24 18.17
C LEU A 292 -3.86 -23.50 18.99
N ASN A 293 -2.84 -24.20 19.50
CA ASN A 293 -3.01 -25.34 20.39
C ASN A 293 -3.70 -24.94 21.70
N LEU A 294 -3.24 -23.84 22.32
CA LEU A 294 -3.86 -23.29 23.52
C LEU A 294 -5.31 -22.84 23.25
N LEU A 295 -5.54 -22.15 22.14
CA LEU A 295 -6.85 -21.67 21.75
C LEU A 295 -7.85 -22.84 21.58
N LYS A 296 -7.43 -23.92 20.90
CA LYS A 296 -8.24 -25.13 20.74
C LYS A 296 -8.62 -25.75 22.08
N LYS A 297 -7.65 -25.86 23.00
CA LYS A 297 -7.86 -26.40 24.35
C LYS A 297 -8.90 -25.58 25.12
N GLU A 298 -8.78 -24.25 25.11
CA GLU A 298 -9.72 -23.38 25.84
C GLU A 298 -11.11 -23.36 25.20
N PHE A 299 -11.24 -23.44 23.88
CA PHE A 299 -12.54 -23.53 23.21
C PHE A 299 -13.29 -24.83 23.50
N ASN A 300 -12.58 -25.95 23.65
CA ASN A 300 -13.21 -27.22 24.02
C ASN A 300 -13.83 -27.16 25.42
N LYS A 301 -13.22 -26.42 26.37
CA LYS A 301 -13.78 -26.21 27.71
C LYS A 301 -15.11 -25.44 27.68
N ILE A 302 -15.26 -24.50 26.74
CA ILE A 302 -16.51 -23.74 26.53
C ILE A 302 -17.62 -24.66 25.98
N GLN A 303 -17.26 -25.70 25.21
CA GLN A 303 -18.23 -26.66 24.67
C GLN A 303 -18.69 -27.69 25.72
N SER A 304 -17.79 -28.15 26.59
CA SER A 304 -18.10 -29.17 27.61
C SER A 304 -18.93 -28.65 28.79
N SER A 305 -18.93 -27.34 29.04
CA SER A 305 -19.71 -26.69 30.11
C SER A 305 -21.21 -26.46 29.78
N GLY A 306 -21.71 -27.08 28.70
CA GLY A 306 -23.08 -26.93 28.18
C GLY A 306 -24.25 -27.49 29.02
N LYS A 307 -24.05 -27.79 30.31
CA LYS A 307 -25.13 -28.17 31.25
C LYS A 307 -24.97 -27.47 32.60
N SER A 308 -25.17 -26.16 32.66
CA SER A 308 -25.78 -25.46 33.81
C SER A 308 -25.77 -23.94 33.61
N ASN A 309 -26.90 -23.33 33.98
CA ASN A 309 -27.17 -21.91 34.24
C ASN A 309 -27.27 -20.94 33.05
N GLN A 310 -28.52 -20.81 32.61
CA GLN A 310 -29.12 -19.69 31.88
C GLN A 310 -29.15 -18.35 32.65
N ALA A 311 -28.48 -18.21 33.79
CA ALA A 311 -28.40 -16.96 34.52
C ALA A 311 -26.94 -16.52 34.66
N THR A 312 -26.69 -15.28 34.24
CA THR A 312 -25.50 -14.46 34.49
C THR A 312 -24.31 -14.58 33.54
N ILE A 313 -24.06 -13.49 32.81
CA ILE A 313 -22.74 -13.09 32.28
C ILE A 313 -21.76 -12.74 33.45
N LYS A 314 -22.16 -12.96 34.71
CA LYS A 314 -21.26 -13.14 35.86
C LYS A 314 -21.01 -14.64 36.04
N GLN A 315 -20.00 -15.19 35.39
CA GLN A 315 -19.32 -16.36 35.95
C GLN A 315 -17.86 -15.98 36.12
N GLU A 316 -17.56 -15.78 37.40
CA GLU A 316 -16.29 -15.57 38.07
C GLU A 316 -15.07 -16.09 37.29
N LEU A 317 -14.28 -15.15 36.78
CA LEU A 317 -12.84 -15.32 36.63
C LEU A 317 -12.21 -14.97 37.99
N SER A 318 -12.33 -15.87 38.96
CA SER A 318 -11.59 -15.81 40.21
C SER A 318 -10.23 -16.50 40.00
N THR A 319 -9.21 -15.71 39.65
CA THR A 319 -7.84 -16.04 40.04
C THR A 319 -7.54 -15.29 41.32
N LYS A 320 -7.10 -16.03 42.35
CA LYS A 320 -6.55 -15.50 43.59
C LYS A 320 -5.36 -14.58 43.26
N GLU A 321 -5.65 -13.30 43.08
CA GLU A 321 -4.79 -12.12 43.23
C GLU A 321 -5.59 -10.96 42.64
N GLY A 322 -6.08 -10.10 43.54
CA GLY A 322 -7.09 -9.11 43.24
C GLY A 322 -6.59 -7.99 42.34
N LEU A 323 -7.06 -7.98 41.09
CA LEU A 323 -7.26 -6.79 40.27
C LEU A 323 -8.49 -7.03 39.40
N VAL A 324 -9.65 -6.54 39.86
CA VAL A 324 -10.92 -6.61 39.13
C VAL A 324 -10.88 -5.59 37.99
N TYR A 325 -10.47 -6.00 36.80
CA TYR A 325 -10.77 -5.26 35.57
C TYR A 325 -12.22 -5.59 35.15
N GLN A 326 -13.17 -4.72 35.49
CA GLN A 326 -14.50 -4.73 34.88
C GLN A 326 -14.39 -4.20 33.44
N GLU A 327 -14.30 -5.09 32.46
CA GLU A 327 -14.47 -4.72 31.05
C GLU A 327 -15.93 -4.32 30.79
N ASN A 328 -16.24 -3.03 30.95
CA ASN A 328 -17.54 -2.45 30.60
C ASN A 328 -17.67 -2.26 29.07
N ILE A 329 -17.56 -3.33 28.27
CA ILE A 329 -18.11 -3.29 26.92
C ILE A 329 -19.64 -3.28 27.09
N SER A 330 -20.25 -2.09 27.00
CA SER A 330 -21.69 -1.92 27.18
C SER A 330 -22.47 -2.98 26.38
N LEU A 331 -23.36 -3.71 27.05
CA LEU A 331 -24.22 -4.73 26.43
C LEU A 331 -25.01 -4.18 25.22
N ARG A 332 -25.34 -2.88 25.24
CA ARG A 332 -25.97 -2.18 24.11
C ARG A 332 -25.08 -2.11 22.86
N LYS A 333 -23.76 -1.98 23.04
CA LYS A 333 -22.78 -1.92 21.94
C LYS A 333 -22.59 -3.30 21.28
N LEU A 334 -22.61 -4.38 22.07
CA LEU A 334 -22.55 -5.76 21.58
C LEU A 334 -23.86 -6.22 20.94
N ALA A 335 -25.02 -5.73 21.42
CA ALA A 335 -26.33 -6.06 20.86
C ALA A 335 -26.49 -5.62 19.38
N ARG A 336 -25.72 -4.61 18.94
CA ARG A 336 -25.66 -4.19 17.53
C ARG A 336 -24.95 -5.21 16.63
N LEU A 337 -24.19 -6.14 17.20
CA LEU A 337 -23.44 -7.13 16.44
C LEU A 337 -24.33 -8.36 16.20
N ASN A 338 -24.62 -8.67 14.94
CA ASN A 338 -25.38 -9.86 14.56
C ASN A 338 -24.52 -11.15 14.70
N LEU A 339 -24.02 -11.42 15.90
CA LEU A 339 -23.14 -12.55 16.25
C LEU A 339 -23.74 -13.38 17.38
N GLN A 340 -23.56 -14.70 17.30
CA GLN A 340 -23.93 -15.60 18.38
C GLN A 340 -23.08 -15.32 19.65
N LYS A 341 -23.72 -15.36 20.83
CA LYS A 341 -23.06 -15.14 22.13
C LYS A 341 -21.82 -16.01 22.33
N ARG A 342 -21.86 -17.28 21.90
CA ARG A 342 -20.72 -18.21 21.97
C ARG A 342 -19.53 -17.73 21.15
N THR A 343 -19.77 -17.15 19.96
CA THR A 343 -18.71 -16.60 19.12
C THR A 343 -18.08 -15.37 19.74
N ILE A 344 -18.88 -14.48 20.34
CA ILE A 344 -18.37 -13.33 21.10
C ILE A 344 -17.47 -13.79 22.25
N GLN A 345 -17.88 -14.81 23.02
CA GLN A 345 -17.05 -15.40 24.08
C GLN A 345 -15.72 -15.94 23.55
N LYS A 346 -15.75 -16.68 22.43
CA LYS A 346 -14.54 -17.17 21.76
C LYS A 346 -13.61 -16.02 21.34
N ILE A 347 -14.15 -14.94 20.76
CA ILE A 347 -13.37 -13.74 20.35
C ILE A 347 -12.71 -13.07 21.56
N ILE A 348 -13.46 -12.84 22.64
CA ILE A 348 -12.94 -12.20 23.87
C ILE A 348 -11.83 -13.06 24.49
N LEU A 349 -12.04 -14.37 24.59
CA LEU A 349 -11.03 -15.31 25.08
C LEU A 349 -9.76 -15.27 24.20
N THR A 350 -9.93 -15.26 22.88
CA THR A 350 -8.82 -15.17 21.93
C THR A 350 -8.00 -13.91 22.17
N ARG A 351 -8.65 -12.75 22.29
CA ARG A 351 -7.99 -11.48 22.60
C ARG A 351 -7.20 -11.55 23.92
N LYS A 352 -7.77 -12.16 24.97
CA LYS A 352 -7.09 -12.35 26.26
C LYS A 352 -5.84 -13.22 26.14
N LEU A 353 -5.88 -14.27 25.31
CA LEU A 353 -4.71 -15.11 25.05
C LEU A 353 -3.64 -14.37 24.25
N ILE A 354 -4.04 -13.57 23.24
CA ILE A 354 -3.12 -12.71 22.49
C ILE A 354 -2.40 -11.72 23.41
N LYS A 355 -3.09 -11.12 24.39
CA LYS A 355 -2.48 -10.21 25.38
C LYS A 355 -1.35 -10.86 26.20
N LYS A 356 -1.29 -12.19 26.30
CA LYS A 356 -0.23 -12.93 27.02
C LYS A 356 1.02 -13.17 26.17
N VAL A 357 0.99 -12.87 24.87
CA VAL A 357 2.15 -13.00 23.98
C VAL A 357 3.14 -11.87 24.30
N GLN A 358 4.38 -12.25 24.63
CA GLN A 358 5.43 -11.33 25.09
C GLN A 358 5.90 -10.40 23.97
N GLU A 359 6.29 -10.97 22.83
CA GLU A 359 6.82 -10.21 21.69
C GLU A 359 5.73 -9.34 21.06
N THR A 360 5.92 -8.02 21.10
CA THR A 360 4.89 -7.03 20.74
C THR A 360 4.50 -7.14 19.27
N LYS A 361 5.46 -7.33 18.37
CA LYS A 361 5.18 -7.43 16.93
C LYS A 361 4.39 -8.69 16.57
N ILE A 362 4.66 -9.81 17.26
CA ILE A 362 3.90 -11.06 17.07
C ILE A 362 2.50 -10.92 17.67
N ARG A 363 2.38 -10.28 18.84
CA ARG A 363 1.09 -9.96 19.46
C ARG A 363 0.21 -9.12 18.53
N ASP A 364 0.76 -8.06 17.93
CA ASP A 364 0.04 -7.19 17.01
C ASP A 364 -0.35 -7.93 15.72
N PHE A 365 0.54 -8.78 15.19
CA PHE A 365 0.22 -9.66 14.06
C PHE A 365 -0.99 -10.58 14.35
N LEU A 366 -1.02 -11.21 15.53
CA LEU A 366 -2.14 -12.04 15.95
C LEU A 366 -3.42 -11.21 16.18
N LEU A 367 -3.29 -9.99 16.70
CA LEU A 367 -4.40 -9.06 16.90
C LEU A 367 -5.02 -8.62 15.57
N LEU A 368 -4.21 -8.30 14.57
CA LEU A 368 -4.69 -8.00 13.21
C LEU A 368 -5.37 -9.23 12.59
N THR A 369 -4.84 -10.42 12.87
CA THR A 369 -5.47 -11.66 12.40
C THR A 369 -6.85 -11.84 13.03
N LEU A 370 -6.98 -11.62 14.34
CA LEU A 370 -8.26 -11.64 15.03
C LEU A 370 -9.24 -10.62 14.45
N SER A 371 -8.79 -9.38 14.16
CA SER A 371 -9.61 -8.36 13.48
C SER A 371 -10.24 -8.88 12.19
N GLY A 372 -9.42 -9.48 11.34
CA GLY A 372 -9.90 -9.99 10.07
C GLY A 372 -10.81 -11.21 10.21
N SER A 373 -10.55 -12.10 11.18
CA SER A 373 -11.45 -13.23 11.50
C SER A 373 -12.82 -12.76 12.01
N ILE A 374 -12.88 -11.66 12.77
CA ILE A 374 -14.15 -11.03 13.16
C ILE A 374 -14.92 -10.59 11.90
N SER A 375 -14.25 -9.93 10.96
CA SER A 375 -14.85 -9.50 9.69
C SER A 375 -15.35 -10.67 8.85
N ASP A 376 -14.62 -11.79 8.81
CA ASP A 376 -15.01 -12.99 8.06
C ASP A 376 -16.27 -13.64 8.63
N VAL A 377 -16.36 -13.78 9.95
CA VAL A 377 -17.56 -14.36 10.59
C VAL A 377 -18.79 -13.45 10.45
N LEU A 378 -18.62 -12.14 10.55
CA LEU A 378 -19.71 -11.18 10.33
C LEU A 378 -20.26 -11.22 8.91
N ARG A 379 -19.43 -11.58 7.92
CA ARG A 379 -19.84 -11.79 6.52
C ARG A 379 -20.59 -13.11 6.28
N ARG A 380 -21.12 -13.72 7.35
CA ARG A 380 -22.06 -14.86 7.36
C ARG A 380 -21.43 -16.21 6.98
N THR A 381 -20.25 -16.50 7.50
CA THR A 381 -19.77 -17.88 7.51
C THR A 381 -20.42 -18.63 8.67
N ASN A 382 -21.22 -19.67 8.41
CA ASN A 382 -21.69 -20.63 9.44
C ASN A 382 -20.56 -21.54 9.96
N ARG A 383 -19.31 -21.16 9.75
CA ARG A 383 -18.12 -21.92 10.10
C ARG A 383 -17.74 -21.70 11.55
N ASP A 384 -17.18 -22.72 12.20
CA ASP A 384 -16.66 -22.56 13.55
C ASP A 384 -15.48 -21.56 13.57
N PHE A 385 -15.55 -20.62 14.50
CA PHE A 385 -14.59 -19.53 14.66
C PHE A 385 -13.13 -20.01 14.77
N PHE A 386 -12.87 -21.17 15.38
CA PHE A 386 -11.52 -21.73 15.48
C PHE A 386 -10.88 -21.96 14.10
N TYR A 387 -11.63 -22.53 13.16
CA TYR A 387 -11.10 -22.80 11.83
C TYR A 387 -10.90 -21.51 11.03
N VAL A 388 -11.80 -20.52 11.20
CA VAL A 388 -11.66 -19.21 10.57
C VAL A 388 -10.37 -18.51 11.01
N ILE A 389 -10.10 -18.46 12.31
CA ILE A 389 -8.86 -17.83 12.80
C ILE A 389 -7.62 -18.65 12.46
N LYS A 390 -7.69 -19.99 12.56
CA LYS A 390 -6.58 -20.89 12.18
C LYS A 390 -6.16 -20.66 10.73
N GLU A 391 -7.11 -20.73 9.80
CA GLU A 391 -6.82 -20.53 8.37
C GLU A 391 -6.25 -19.15 8.11
N ARG A 392 -6.85 -18.11 8.71
CA ARG A 392 -6.37 -16.74 8.51
C ARG A 392 -4.95 -16.52 9.03
N VAL A 393 -4.62 -17.03 10.22
CA VAL A 393 -3.26 -16.92 10.78
C VAL A 393 -2.25 -17.62 9.87
N PHE A 394 -2.56 -18.83 9.39
CA PHE A 394 -1.67 -19.56 8.50
C PHE A 394 -1.54 -18.91 7.13
N ASP A 395 -2.62 -18.40 6.54
CA ASP A 395 -2.57 -17.69 5.25
C ASP A 395 -1.69 -16.44 5.33
N LEU A 396 -1.78 -15.68 6.43
CA LEU A 396 -0.92 -14.52 6.64
C LEU A 396 0.54 -14.92 6.92
N PHE A 397 0.77 -15.97 7.69
CA PHE A 397 2.11 -16.53 7.92
C PHE A 397 2.78 -16.96 6.61
N LEU A 398 2.06 -17.68 5.75
CA LEU A 398 2.56 -18.15 4.46
C LEU A 398 2.95 -16.99 3.54
N ARG A 399 2.25 -15.85 3.60
CA ARG A 399 2.64 -14.63 2.86
C ARG A 399 3.97 -14.05 3.35
N LEU A 400 4.20 -14.06 4.67
CA LEU A 400 5.48 -13.62 5.25
C LEU A 400 6.61 -14.60 4.89
N TYR A 401 6.32 -15.91 4.90
CA TYR A 401 7.24 -16.94 4.45
C TYR A 401 7.62 -16.74 2.96
N LEU A 402 6.63 -16.47 2.09
CA LEU A 402 6.87 -16.14 0.69
C LEU A 402 7.76 -14.91 0.52
N PHE A 403 7.48 -13.83 1.25
CA PHE A 403 8.35 -12.66 1.21
C PHE A 403 9.77 -12.99 1.67
N ASN A 404 9.94 -13.76 2.75
CA ASN A 404 11.26 -14.19 3.21
C ASN A 404 12.03 -14.97 2.13
N ARG A 405 11.36 -15.90 1.42
CA ARG A 405 11.94 -16.64 0.28
C ARG A 405 12.32 -15.74 -0.89
N LEU A 406 11.47 -14.78 -1.25
CA LEU A 406 11.79 -13.78 -2.28
C LEU A 406 13.01 -12.94 -1.85
N ASN A 407 13.04 -12.50 -0.60
CA ASN A 407 14.06 -11.59 -0.10
C ASN A 407 15.44 -12.23 0.04
N HIS A 408 15.52 -13.56 0.19
CA HIS A 408 16.78 -14.29 0.10
C HIS A 408 17.50 -14.07 -1.23
N VAL A 409 16.76 -13.83 -2.32
CA VAL A 409 17.29 -13.56 -3.66
C VAL A 409 17.33 -12.06 -3.96
N LEU A 410 16.24 -11.34 -3.70
CA LEU A 410 16.10 -9.92 -4.08
C LEU A 410 16.92 -8.96 -3.21
N LYS A 411 17.32 -9.39 -2.00
CA LYS A 411 18.10 -8.60 -1.04
C LYS A 411 17.54 -7.18 -0.85
N ILE A 412 16.22 -7.06 -0.67
CA ILE A 412 15.53 -5.80 -0.46
C ILE A 412 15.94 -5.25 0.92
N PRO A 413 16.57 -4.06 0.98
CA PRO A 413 16.80 -3.38 2.25
C PRO A 413 15.46 -2.87 2.78
N LEU A 414 15.12 -3.23 4.01
CA LEU A 414 13.84 -2.85 4.61
C LEU A 414 13.98 -1.60 5.49
N GLY A 415 13.31 -0.52 5.10
CA GLY A 415 13.22 0.71 5.89
C GLY A 415 12.46 0.53 7.21
N ASN A 416 12.67 1.44 8.16
CA ASN A 416 11.95 1.47 9.43
C ASN A 416 10.77 2.43 9.32
N THR A 417 9.56 1.90 9.38
CA THR A 417 8.34 2.69 9.37
C THR A 417 7.47 2.39 10.58
N GLU A 418 6.83 3.41 11.09
CA GLU A 418 5.86 3.32 12.19
C GLU A 418 4.66 4.21 11.88
N THR A 419 3.49 3.88 12.40
CA THR A 419 2.29 4.71 12.38
C THR A 419 1.86 4.98 13.80
N ILE A 420 1.59 6.25 14.10
CA ILE A 420 1.13 6.72 15.40
C ILE A 420 -0.35 7.06 15.32
N CYS A 421 -1.09 6.66 16.36
CA CYS A 421 -2.48 7.07 16.56
C CYS A 421 -2.53 8.52 17.03
N ALA A 422 -2.77 9.47 16.11
CA ALA A 422 -2.76 10.89 16.41
C ALA A 422 -3.58 11.71 15.39
N ASP A 423 -3.84 12.96 15.72
CA ASP A 423 -4.53 13.91 14.85
C ASP A 423 -3.55 14.63 13.92
N THR A 424 -3.74 14.44 12.62
CA THR A 424 -2.94 15.06 11.55
C THR A 424 -2.97 16.59 11.56
N ARG A 425 -4.00 17.22 12.14
CA ARG A 425 -4.11 18.68 12.29
C ARG A 425 -3.12 19.24 13.31
N SER A 426 -2.42 18.37 14.05
CA SER A 426 -1.43 18.74 15.07
C SER A 426 -0.44 17.60 15.31
N ILE A 427 0.77 17.69 14.76
CA ILE A 427 1.81 16.65 14.87
C ILE A 427 3.06 17.21 15.59
N PRO A 428 2.94 17.64 16.86
CA PRO A 428 4.02 18.35 17.58
C PRO A 428 5.24 17.46 17.85
N PHE A 429 5.07 16.13 17.83
CA PHE A 429 6.15 15.16 17.97
C PHE A 429 7.07 15.09 16.74
N ILE A 430 6.71 15.75 15.63
CA ILE A 430 7.56 15.89 14.44
C ILE A 430 8.14 17.30 14.42
N LYS A 431 9.47 17.39 14.39
CA LYS A 431 10.20 18.66 14.32
C LYS A 431 9.91 19.39 13.00
N SER A 432 9.99 20.71 13.02
CA SER A 432 9.92 21.50 11.79
C SER A 432 11.12 21.17 10.88
N ASN A 433 10.93 21.21 9.56
CA ASN A 433 11.99 20.96 8.57
C ASN A 433 12.75 19.62 8.77
N SER A 434 12.06 18.54 9.16
CA SER A 434 12.70 17.25 9.43
C SER A 434 12.30 16.13 8.47
N VAL A 435 11.21 16.30 7.71
CA VAL A 435 10.71 15.30 6.76
C VAL A 435 11.25 15.58 5.37
N ASP A 436 11.74 14.56 4.66
CA ASP A 436 12.31 14.71 3.31
C ASP A 436 11.20 14.81 2.23
N ALA A 437 10.16 13.98 2.36
CA ALA A 437 9.01 14.02 1.46
C ALA A 437 7.72 13.54 2.13
N ILE A 438 6.58 13.96 1.58
CA ILE A 438 5.25 13.53 2.04
C ILE A 438 4.52 12.84 0.89
N LEU A 439 3.98 11.64 1.13
CA LEU A 439 3.05 10.97 0.22
C LEU A 439 1.82 10.58 1.00
N THR A 440 0.66 11.12 0.61
CA THR A 440 -0.56 10.90 1.37
C THR A 440 -1.83 10.96 0.51
N SER A 441 -2.94 10.50 1.09
CA SER A 441 -4.27 10.49 0.48
C SER A 441 -5.30 10.84 1.55
N PRO A 442 -5.61 12.14 1.76
CA PRO A 442 -6.56 12.56 2.79
C PRO A 442 -7.97 12.00 2.52
N PRO A 443 -8.84 11.92 3.55
CA PRO A 443 -10.22 11.54 3.36
C PRO A 443 -10.92 12.54 2.44
N TYR A 444 -11.73 12.03 1.52
CA TYR A 444 -12.51 12.90 0.63
C TYR A 444 -13.76 13.40 1.34
N LEU A 445 -14.29 14.57 0.99
CA LEU A 445 -15.33 15.25 1.76
C LEU A 445 -16.59 14.40 2.09
N THR A 446 -17.03 13.54 1.17
CA THR A 446 -18.17 12.62 1.36
C THR A 446 -17.76 11.19 1.72
N ALA A 447 -16.52 11.00 2.19
CA ALA A 447 -15.92 9.68 2.31
C ALA A 447 -16.70 8.73 3.21
N LEU A 448 -16.40 7.47 2.96
CA LEU A 448 -16.76 6.27 3.70
C LEU A 448 -16.86 6.55 5.20
N ASN A 449 -17.92 6.05 5.84
CA ASN A 449 -18.01 6.05 7.28
C ASN A 449 -17.05 4.98 7.84
N TYR A 450 -15.76 5.30 7.94
CA TYR A 450 -14.72 4.36 8.36
C TYR A 450 -15.02 3.79 9.75
N ILE A 451 -15.45 4.64 10.69
CA ILE A 451 -15.83 4.24 12.05
C ILE A 451 -16.95 3.20 12.01
N GLU A 452 -18.00 3.42 11.22
CA GLU A 452 -19.11 2.47 11.12
C GLU A 452 -18.68 1.13 10.49
N ASN A 453 -17.84 1.17 9.45
CA ASN A 453 -17.34 -0.05 8.81
C ASN A 453 -16.43 -0.87 9.76
N ASP A 454 -15.68 -0.20 10.64
CA ASP A 454 -14.73 -0.82 11.56
C ASP A 454 -15.32 -1.03 12.97
N TYR A 455 -16.57 -0.60 13.20
CA TYR A 455 -17.21 -0.59 14.52
C TYR A 455 -17.15 -1.93 15.25
N PRO A 456 -17.45 -3.08 14.60
CA PRO A 456 -17.36 -4.37 15.27
C PRO A 456 -15.96 -4.71 15.77
N GLN A 457 -14.93 -4.47 14.94
CA GLN A 457 -13.55 -4.76 15.24
C GLN A 457 -13.03 -3.82 16.32
N LEU A 458 -13.26 -2.51 16.19
CA LEU A 458 -12.91 -1.50 17.19
C LEU A 458 -13.52 -1.82 18.57
N THR A 459 -14.77 -2.31 18.59
CA THR A 459 -15.47 -2.71 19.83
C THR A 459 -14.92 -4.00 20.42
N LEU A 460 -14.81 -5.08 19.63
CA LEU A 460 -14.44 -6.41 20.12
C LEU A 460 -12.96 -6.53 20.46
N LEU A 461 -12.11 -5.73 19.80
CA LEU A 461 -10.69 -5.64 20.08
C LEU A 461 -10.37 -4.64 21.19
N ASP A 462 -11.35 -3.82 21.61
CA ASP A 462 -11.20 -2.81 22.67
C ASP A 462 -10.12 -1.79 22.33
N LEU A 463 -10.15 -1.28 21.09
CA LEU A 463 -9.14 -0.35 20.55
C LEU A 463 -9.50 1.13 20.78
N VAL A 464 -10.73 1.42 21.22
CA VAL A 464 -11.26 2.78 21.32
C VAL A 464 -11.59 3.11 22.78
N HIS A 465 -10.89 4.09 23.34
CA HIS A 465 -11.18 4.62 24.68
C HIS A 465 -12.47 5.47 24.70
N SER A 466 -12.65 6.34 23.71
CA SER A 466 -13.84 7.21 23.58
C SER A 466 -14.28 7.31 22.12
N TRP A 467 -15.53 6.92 21.85
CA TRP A 467 -16.12 6.98 20.51
C TRP A 467 -16.40 8.41 20.06
N ASN A 468 -16.89 9.26 20.98
CA ASN A 468 -17.16 10.66 20.69
C ASN A 468 -15.86 11.37 20.27
N SER A 469 -14.77 11.17 21.03
CA SER A 469 -13.47 11.76 20.70
C SER A 469 -12.93 11.29 19.34
N LEU A 470 -13.12 10.01 19.01
CA LEU A 470 -12.73 9.47 17.70
C LEU A 470 -13.56 10.10 16.57
N GLU A 471 -14.87 10.25 16.76
CA GLU A 471 -15.78 10.88 15.80
C GLU A 471 -15.48 12.39 15.61
N GLU A 472 -15.17 13.13 16.67
CA GLU A 472 -14.79 14.56 16.65
C GLU A 472 -13.50 14.81 15.87
N SER A 473 -12.56 13.87 16.02
CA SER A 473 -11.24 13.97 15.42
C SER A 473 -11.22 13.57 13.94
N MET A 474 -12.32 13.01 13.42
CA MET A 474 -12.44 12.74 11.99
C MET A 474 -12.60 14.02 11.18
N ILE A 475 -11.78 14.12 10.13
CA ILE A 475 -11.82 15.21 9.16
C ILE A 475 -13.22 15.33 8.55
N GLY A 476 -13.79 16.54 8.61
CA GLY A 476 -15.05 16.82 7.95
C GLY A 476 -16.29 16.14 8.56
N ASN A 477 -16.24 15.60 9.78
CA ASN A 477 -17.43 15.09 10.48
C ASN A 477 -18.25 16.24 11.11
N PRO A 478 -19.47 16.55 10.60
CA PRO A 478 -20.20 17.75 11.01
C PRO A 478 -21.02 17.57 12.31
N ASN A 479 -21.12 16.35 12.85
CA ASN A 479 -22.04 16.00 13.95
C ASN A 479 -21.77 16.78 15.25
N LEU A 480 -20.61 17.43 15.38
CA LEU A 480 -20.17 18.13 16.60
C LEU A 480 -19.65 19.56 16.30
N PHE A 481 -19.97 20.12 15.13
CA PHE A 481 -19.50 21.45 14.74
C PHE A 481 -20.40 22.57 15.31
N GLU A 482 -20.02 23.09 16.49
CA GLU A 482 -20.58 24.31 17.10
C GLU A 482 -19.79 25.57 16.66
N SER A 483 -20.23 26.16 15.56
CA SER A 483 -19.90 27.52 15.08
C SER A 483 -18.48 27.79 14.53
N LYS A 484 -18.46 28.67 13.51
CA LYS A 484 -17.29 29.19 12.77
C LYS A 484 -16.21 29.84 13.64
N GLN A 485 -16.60 30.44 14.77
CA GLN A 485 -15.75 31.35 15.55
C GLN A 485 -14.97 30.67 16.69
N ASN A 486 -15.38 29.47 17.12
CA ASN A 486 -14.74 28.80 18.27
C ASN A 486 -13.52 27.97 17.89
N PHE A 487 -13.47 27.36 16.70
CA PHE A 487 -12.37 26.45 16.31
C PHE A 487 -11.05 27.14 15.91
N LEU A 488 -11.11 28.43 15.54
CA LEU A 488 -9.92 29.19 15.10
C LEU A 488 -9.35 30.10 16.20
N LYS A 489 -9.92 30.09 17.41
CA LYS A 489 -9.40 30.88 18.54
C LYS A 489 -8.18 30.24 19.21
N GLU A 490 -7.97 28.93 19.02
CA GLU A 490 -6.99 28.17 19.83
C GLU A 490 -5.65 27.88 19.13
N LYS A 491 -5.52 28.10 17.80
CA LYS A 491 -4.28 27.81 17.06
C LYS A 491 -3.92 28.92 16.06
N THR A 492 -2.66 29.34 16.09
CA THR A 492 -2.05 30.24 15.10
C THR A 492 -1.87 29.51 13.77
N ILE A 493 -2.79 29.75 12.83
CA ILE A 493 -2.66 29.36 11.42
C ILE A 493 -2.10 30.55 10.62
N LYS A 494 -1.11 30.29 9.74
CA LYS A 494 -0.67 31.29 8.75
C LYS A 494 -1.80 31.61 7.77
N ASN A 495 -1.94 32.89 7.41
CA ASN A 495 -2.92 33.36 6.42
C ASN A 495 -4.37 33.00 6.75
N LYS A 496 -4.70 33.00 8.05
CA LYS A 496 -6.04 32.69 8.58
C LYS A 496 -7.18 33.51 7.93
N GLY A 497 -6.94 34.80 7.63
CA GLY A 497 -7.93 35.66 6.97
C GLY A 497 -8.30 35.12 5.59
N GLU A 498 -7.32 34.90 4.73
CA GLU A 498 -7.53 34.38 3.37
C GLU A 498 -8.19 32.99 3.36
N ILE A 499 -7.85 32.12 4.31
CA ILE A 499 -8.50 30.80 4.46
C ILE A 499 -9.99 30.95 4.80
N LEU A 500 -10.32 31.90 5.69
CA LEU A 500 -11.70 32.17 6.08
C LEU A 500 -12.51 32.76 4.92
N ASP A 501 -11.94 33.72 4.20
CA ASP A 501 -12.58 34.35 3.04
C ASP A 501 -12.88 33.29 1.96
N TYR A 502 -11.90 32.43 1.65
CA TYR A 502 -12.10 31.33 0.70
C TYR A 502 -13.12 30.29 1.19
N CYS A 503 -13.11 29.98 2.49
CA CYS A 503 -14.09 29.05 3.08
C CYS A 503 -15.52 29.58 2.91
N ASP A 504 -15.71 30.89 3.09
CA ASP A 504 -17.01 31.55 2.99
C ASP A 504 -17.51 31.58 1.56
N GLU A 505 -16.63 31.94 0.62
CA GLU A 505 -16.88 31.91 -0.81
C GLU A 505 -17.40 30.53 -1.25
N ILE A 506 -16.64 29.46 -0.98
CA ILE A 506 -16.94 28.14 -1.52
C ILE A 506 -18.09 27.42 -0.79
N THR A 507 -18.35 27.74 0.49
CA THR A 507 -19.40 27.07 1.26
C THR A 507 -20.78 27.69 1.07
N THR A 508 -20.86 28.95 0.65
CA THR A 508 -22.13 29.69 0.50
C THR A 508 -23.15 28.97 -0.39
N PRO A 509 -22.79 28.50 -1.61
CA PRO A 509 -23.74 27.75 -2.46
C PRO A 509 -24.24 26.46 -1.81
N PHE A 510 -23.37 25.76 -1.06
CA PHE A 510 -23.73 24.50 -0.40
C PHE A 510 -24.62 24.70 0.83
N PHE A 511 -24.47 25.81 1.55
CA PHE A 511 -25.38 26.19 2.62
C PHE A 511 -26.78 26.52 2.09
N GLN A 512 -26.85 27.22 0.96
CA GLN A 512 -28.12 27.52 0.26
C GLN A 512 -28.80 26.22 -0.22
N ALA A 513 -28.03 25.26 -0.75
CA ALA A 513 -28.57 24.00 -1.23
C ALA A 513 -28.99 23.05 -0.09
N LYS A 514 -28.13 22.81 0.91
CA LYS A 514 -28.43 21.95 2.07
C LYS A 514 -27.49 22.25 3.26
N LYS A 515 -28.05 22.81 4.34
CA LYS A 515 -27.31 23.22 5.56
C LYS A 515 -26.27 22.21 6.07
N TYR A 516 -26.60 20.92 6.12
CA TYR A 516 -25.68 19.86 6.57
C TYR A 516 -24.45 19.72 5.65
N VAL A 517 -24.64 19.84 4.33
CA VAL A 517 -23.56 19.74 3.34
C VAL A 517 -22.62 20.93 3.47
N GLY A 518 -23.16 22.15 3.59
CA GLY A 518 -22.37 23.36 3.85
C GLY A 518 -21.52 23.25 5.13
N LYS A 519 -22.10 22.78 6.24
CA LYS A 519 -21.34 22.53 7.50
C LYS A 519 -20.20 21.53 7.31
N ARG A 520 -20.45 20.46 6.54
CA ARG A 520 -19.45 19.42 6.27
C ARG A 520 -18.27 19.98 5.49
N LEU A 521 -18.55 20.70 4.40
CA LEU A 521 -17.55 21.34 3.56
C LEU A 521 -16.74 22.38 4.34
N GLN A 522 -17.42 23.21 5.14
CA GLN A 522 -16.77 24.19 6.00
C GLN A 522 -15.77 23.54 6.96
N LYS A 523 -16.20 22.50 7.69
CA LYS A 523 -15.30 21.77 8.60
C LYS A 523 -14.12 21.15 7.85
N TYR A 524 -14.38 20.56 6.68
CA TYR A 524 -13.32 19.97 5.86
C TYR A 524 -12.26 20.98 5.44
N ILE A 525 -12.64 22.16 4.98
CA ILE A 525 -11.72 23.23 4.59
C ILE A 525 -10.85 23.66 5.78
N ILE A 526 -11.48 23.88 6.94
CA ILE A 526 -10.77 24.27 8.18
C ILE A 526 -9.80 23.16 8.60
N ASP A 527 -10.27 21.91 8.68
CA ASP A 527 -9.45 20.77 9.09
C ASP A 527 -8.26 20.55 8.13
N MET A 528 -8.49 20.61 6.81
CA MET A 528 -7.43 20.46 5.81
C MET A 528 -6.44 21.64 5.82
N SER A 529 -6.89 22.86 6.15
CA SER A 529 -5.98 23.99 6.30
C SER A 529 -4.97 23.77 7.44
N TYR A 530 -5.39 23.20 8.57
CA TYR A 530 -4.50 22.80 9.66
C TYR A 530 -3.53 21.70 9.23
N ALA A 531 -4.03 20.66 8.56
CA ALA A 531 -3.20 19.56 8.08
C ALA A 531 -2.13 20.06 7.09
N LEU A 532 -2.50 20.91 6.13
CA LEU A 532 -1.56 21.49 5.16
C LEU A 532 -0.52 22.40 5.82
N ASN A 533 -0.89 23.19 6.84
CA ASN A 533 0.07 23.97 7.63
C ASN A 533 1.09 23.07 8.34
N GLU A 534 0.63 21.97 8.95
CA GLU A 534 1.53 21.00 9.60
C GLU A 534 2.43 20.29 8.57
N MET A 535 1.90 19.90 7.42
CA MET A 535 2.67 19.35 6.30
C MET A 535 3.76 20.33 5.84
N TYR A 536 3.42 21.60 5.66
CA TYR A 536 4.39 22.65 5.31
C TYR A 536 5.44 22.85 6.41
N ARG A 537 5.04 22.85 7.69
CA ARG A 537 5.95 23.04 8.83
C ARG A 537 7.01 21.94 8.89
N VAL A 538 6.62 20.68 8.77
CA VAL A 538 7.51 19.52 8.96
C VAL A 538 8.37 19.19 7.74
N LEU A 539 7.90 19.52 6.53
CA LEU A 539 8.65 19.30 5.29
C LEU A 539 9.90 20.19 5.25
N LYS A 540 11.03 19.62 4.83
CA LYS A 540 12.28 20.36 4.60
C LYS A 540 12.12 21.37 3.47
N GLU A 541 12.94 22.42 3.48
CA GLU A 541 13.05 23.37 2.37
C GLU A 541 13.31 22.63 1.05
N LYS A 542 12.61 23.04 -0.03
CA LYS A 542 12.63 22.36 -1.34
C LYS A 542 12.10 20.93 -1.34
N GLY A 543 11.67 20.38 -0.20
CA GLY A 543 11.04 19.07 -0.09
C GLY A 543 9.72 19.05 -0.84
N LYS A 544 9.31 17.86 -1.30
CA LYS A 544 8.10 17.66 -2.10
C LYS A 544 7.02 16.89 -1.32
N CYS A 545 5.77 17.18 -1.64
CA CYS A 545 4.60 16.49 -1.13
C CYS A 545 3.71 16.07 -2.30
N ALA A 546 3.31 14.80 -2.36
CA ALA A 546 2.25 14.34 -3.27
C ALA A 546 0.98 14.03 -2.47
N ILE A 547 -0.13 14.64 -2.91
CA ILE A 547 -1.47 14.44 -2.36
C ILE A 547 -2.33 13.79 -3.43
N VAL A 548 -2.83 12.58 -3.15
CA VAL A 548 -3.78 11.89 -4.01
C VAL A 548 -5.20 12.25 -3.53
N ILE A 549 -6.00 12.88 -4.40
CA ILE A 549 -7.33 13.38 -4.04
C ILE A 549 -8.31 13.21 -5.21
N GLY A 550 -9.54 12.76 -4.91
CA GLY A 550 -10.62 12.64 -5.89
C GLY A 550 -11.80 13.56 -5.57
N ASN A 551 -12.49 13.99 -6.61
CA ASN A 551 -13.71 14.79 -6.47
C ASN A 551 -14.91 13.91 -6.18
N ASN A 552 -15.71 14.38 -5.23
CA ASN A 552 -16.85 13.66 -4.71
C ASN A 552 -18.14 14.33 -5.14
N HIS A 553 -19.26 13.59 -5.14
CA HIS A 553 -20.55 14.16 -5.49
C HIS A 553 -21.53 14.02 -4.33
N PHE A 554 -22.34 15.06 -4.11
CA PHE A 554 -23.44 15.06 -3.17
C PHE A 554 -24.75 14.92 -3.92
N LYS A 555 -25.62 14.02 -3.47
CA LYS A 555 -26.99 13.99 -3.94
C LYS A 555 -27.83 15.04 -3.20
N ILE A 556 -28.34 16.03 -3.92
CA ILE A 556 -29.28 17.03 -3.40
C ILE A 556 -30.55 16.95 -4.26
N GLY A 557 -31.66 16.49 -3.67
CA GLY A 557 -32.85 16.13 -4.44
C GLY A 557 -32.55 15.00 -5.45
N ASN A 558 -32.78 15.28 -6.73
CA ASN A 558 -32.49 14.37 -7.84
C ASN A 558 -31.16 14.66 -8.56
N GLU A 559 -30.44 15.72 -8.16
CA GLU A 559 -29.20 16.15 -8.81
C GLU A 559 -27.96 15.78 -8.00
N TYR A 560 -26.83 15.67 -8.69
CA TYR A 560 -25.51 15.47 -8.10
C TYR A 560 -24.69 16.75 -8.23
N ILE A 561 -24.27 17.31 -7.10
CA ILE A 561 -23.37 18.46 -7.05
C ILE A 561 -21.96 17.94 -6.73
N GLU A 562 -21.00 18.29 -7.59
CA GLU A 562 -19.59 17.95 -7.38
C GLU A 562 -18.98 18.83 -6.28
N SER A 563 -18.09 18.22 -5.48
CA SER A 563 -17.21 18.88 -4.53
C SER A 563 -15.80 18.86 -5.11
N PRO A 564 -15.25 20.02 -5.48
CA PRO A 564 -13.94 20.13 -6.12
C PRO A 564 -12.83 20.04 -5.06
N ASN A 565 -12.64 18.85 -4.49
CA ASN A 565 -11.68 18.61 -3.41
C ASN A 565 -10.25 18.91 -3.87
N ASP A 566 -9.93 18.61 -5.12
CA ASP A 566 -8.66 18.93 -5.74
C ASP A 566 -8.36 20.43 -5.77
N GLU A 567 -9.30 21.25 -6.24
CA GLU A 567 -9.17 22.71 -6.30
C GLU A 567 -9.09 23.32 -4.89
N ILE A 568 -9.88 22.80 -3.94
CA ILE A 568 -9.80 23.18 -2.53
C ILE A 568 -8.41 22.94 -1.98
N ILE A 569 -7.85 21.74 -2.17
CA ILE A 569 -6.51 21.41 -1.66
C ILE A 569 -5.45 22.29 -2.33
N LEU A 570 -5.54 22.50 -3.65
CA LEU A 570 -4.58 23.34 -4.38
C LEU A 570 -4.60 24.79 -3.91
N LYS A 571 -5.79 25.38 -3.74
CA LYS A 571 -5.95 26.75 -3.25
C LYS A 571 -5.45 26.88 -1.82
N LEU A 572 -5.84 25.98 -0.91
CA LEU A 572 -5.35 25.99 0.47
C LEU A 572 -3.84 25.80 0.56
N ALA A 573 -3.26 24.90 -0.23
CA ALA A 573 -1.81 24.68 -0.26
C ALA A 573 -1.05 25.94 -0.70
N THR A 574 -1.59 26.65 -1.71
CA THR A 574 -1.05 27.93 -2.17
C THR A 574 -1.10 28.99 -1.07
N ILE A 575 -2.24 29.10 -0.37
CA ILE A 575 -2.40 30.02 0.78
C ILE A 575 -1.39 29.69 1.89
N VAL A 576 -1.12 28.41 2.17
CA VAL A 576 -0.13 28.00 3.18
C VAL A 576 1.31 28.35 2.78
N GLY A 577 1.60 28.39 1.49
CA GLY A 577 2.90 28.77 0.93
C GLY A 577 3.56 27.71 0.05
N PHE A 578 2.88 26.59 -0.25
CA PHE A 578 3.40 25.62 -1.22
C PHE A 578 3.38 26.19 -2.65
N LYS A 579 4.32 25.72 -3.47
CA LYS A 579 4.33 25.92 -4.93
C LYS A 579 3.92 24.63 -5.63
N THR A 580 3.13 24.75 -6.69
CA THR A 580 2.78 23.59 -7.53
C THR A 580 4.00 23.16 -8.34
N ASP A 581 4.37 21.89 -8.22
CA ASP A 581 5.45 21.27 -8.98
C ASP A 581 4.89 20.51 -10.18
N ARG A 582 3.94 19.59 -9.96
CA ARG A 582 3.23 18.85 -11.03
C ARG A 582 1.81 18.49 -10.62
N ILE A 583 0.93 18.32 -11.61
CA ILE A 583 -0.41 17.77 -11.43
C ILE A 583 -0.58 16.63 -12.43
N ILE A 584 -1.05 15.48 -11.97
CA ILE A 584 -1.31 14.30 -12.81
C ILE A 584 -2.79 13.96 -12.71
N ASP A 585 -3.48 13.97 -13.85
CA ASP A 585 -4.88 13.59 -13.95
C ASP A 585 -5.04 12.08 -14.15
N ARG A 586 -5.94 11.46 -13.38
CA ARG A 586 -6.19 10.03 -13.43
C ARG A 586 -7.67 9.75 -13.61
N GLU A 587 -8.00 9.08 -14.70
CA GLU A 587 -9.36 8.58 -14.94
C GLU A 587 -9.55 7.22 -14.27
N LEU A 588 -10.58 7.11 -13.43
CA LEU A 588 -10.96 5.88 -12.78
C LEU A 588 -12.06 5.20 -13.59
N GLN A 589 -11.81 3.96 -14.05
CA GLN A 589 -12.82 3.14 -14.73
C GLN A 589 -13.90 2.68 -13.75
N LYS A 590 -14.91 3.52 -13.49
CA LYS A 590 -16.09 3.21 -12.67
C LYS A 590 -17.36 3.58 -13.42
N SER A 591 -18.27 2.61 -13.55
CA SER A 591 -19.48 2.72 -14.39
C SER A 591 -20.71 3.31 -13.70
N SER A 592 -20.69 3.55 -12.38
CA SER A 592 -21.88 3.99 -11.63
C SER A 592 -21.91 5.51 -11.40
N ALA A 593 -23.07 6.14 -11.61
CA ALA A 593 -23.30 7.55 -11.29
C ALA A 593 -23.01 7.86 -9.80
N GLY A 594 -22.39 9.02 -9.52
CA GLY A 594 -22.02 9.46 -8.17
C GLY A 594 -20.73 8.84 -7.58
N ARG A 595 -20.06 7.93 -8.30
CA ARG A 595 -18.70 7.48 -7.94
C ARG A 595 -17.65 8.43 -8.52
N ILE A 596 -16.52 8.54 -7.83
CA ILE A 596 -15.35 9.30 -8.25
C ILE A 596 -14.86 8.75 -9.59
N LYS A 597 -14.98 9.58 -10.63
CA LYS A 597 -14.55 9.25 -12.00
C LYS A 597 -13.14 9.75 -12.29
N ARG A 598 -12.69 10.77 -11.58
CA ARG A 598 -11.36 11.38 -11.73
C ARG A 598 -10.71 11.58 -10.38
N GLU A 599 -9.43 11.27 -10.32
CA GLU A 599 -8.55 11.51 -9.19
C GLU A 599 -7.34 12.29 -9.69
N LYS A 600 -6.84 13.22 -8.90
CA LYS A 600 -5.62 13.96 -9.20
C LYS A 600 -4.52 13.58 -8.23
N VAL A 601 -3.30 13.55 -8.73
CA VAL A 601 -2.10 13.59 -7.91
C VAL A 601 -1.56 15.01 -7.97
N ILE A 602 -1.67 15.74 -6.87
CA ILE A 602 -1.17 17.11 -6.74
C ILE A 602 0.21 17.02 -6.09
N ILE A 603 1.25 17.39 -6.82
CA ILE A 603 2.62 17.43 -6.31
C ILE A 603 3.01 18.88 -6.05
N LEU A 604 3.38 19.13 -4.80
CA LEU A 604 3.69 20.44 -4.24
C LEU A 604 5.15 20.47 -3.77
N GLN A 605 5.75 21.64 -3.77
CA GLN A 605 7.07 21.91 -3.21
C GLN A 605 6.99 23.01 -2.15
N LYS A 606 7.73 22.84 -1.05
CA LYS A 606 7.88 23.87 -0.02
C LYS A 606 8.78 25.02 -0.46
#